data_AF-A0A6M2D9X0-F1
#
_entry.id   AF-A0A6M2D9X0-F1
#
_cell.length_a   1.000
_cell.length_b   1.000
_cell.length_c   1.000
_cell.angle_alpha   90.00
_cell.angle_beta   90.00
_cell.angle_gamma   90.00
#
_symmetry.space_group_name_H-M   'P 1'
#
loop_
_entity.id
_entity.type
_entity.pdbx_description
1 polymer ?
#
loop_
_entity_poly.entity_id
_entity_poly.type
_entity_poly.pdbx_seq_one_letter_code
_entity_poly.pdbx_strand_id
1 'polypeptide(L)'
;PLRPGLPDVFFDLFPPLDWALDVSESIIIFCIWSTLGLLLIHRYRWIVLQRVFFIMGLLYFMRSITMFVTRIPVASTTYYCSPKANSTNPLLIMKRVAQLLSGFGLSINGQHTFCGDYIYSGHTVILTLSYLVVREYSPQRCKYLHLVYLVLSVVGILMVLLSRGHYTVDVVIGYYVTSRVFWIYHTLANNMALKVASQNNYLSRSWWFSLFLYFEKNVGGVVPRQYEWPLPWPRRWLPRTRIS
;
A
#
# COMPACT_ATOMS: atom_id res chain seq x y z
N PRO A 1 12.83 25.87 -17.52
CA PRO A 1 12.06 26.55 -16.45
C PRO A 1 11.24 25.53 -15.64
N LEU A 2 11.61 25.29 -14.37
CA LEU A 2 10.70 24.61 -13.43
C LEU A 2 9.45 25.49 -13.30
N ARG A 3 8.28 24.96 -13.66
CA ARG A 3 7.02 25.65 -13.39
C ARG A 3 6.82 25.67 -11.87
N PRO A 4 6.31 26.77 -11.29
CA PRO A 4 5.97 26.78 -9.87
C PRO A 4 4.98 25.65 -9.57
N GLY A 5 5.08 25.10 -8.35
CA GLY A 5 4.14 24.08 -7.87
C GLY A 5 2.70 24.62 -7.85
N LEU A 6 1.73 23.71 -7.85
CA LEU A 6 0.33 24.11 -7.74
C LEU A 6 0.05 24.67 -6.34
N PRO A 7 -0.90 25.62 -6.19
CA PRO A 7 -1.31 26.10 -4.89
C PRO A 7 -1.94 24.95 -4.09
N ASP A 8 -1.58 24.85 -2.82
CA ASP A 8 -2.06 23.80 -1.92
C ASP A 8 -2.24 24.38 -0.51
N VAL A 9 -3.43 24.21 0.04
CA VAL A 9 -3.84 24.79 1.33
C VAL A 9 -2.91 24.35 2.47
N PHE A 10 -2.42 23.11 2.46
CA PHE A 10 -1.53 22.63 3.51
C PHE A 10 -0.13 23.25 3.39
N PHE A 11 0.34 23.47 2.16
CA PHE A 11 1.64 24.10 1.94
C PHE A 11 1.67 25.58 2.31
N ASP A 12 0.51 26.25 2.25
CA ASP A 12 0.34 27.63 2.71
C ASP A 12 0.33 27.73 4.25
N LEU A 13 -0.14 26.68 4.94
CA LEU A 13 -0.25 26.64 6.40
C LEU A 13 1.03 26.17 7.11
N PHE A 14 1.80 25.27 6.49
CA PHE A 14 2.94 24.63 7.13
C PHE A 14 4.26 24.86 6.37
N PRO A 15 5.37 25.14 7.09
CA PRO A 15 6.69 25.24 6.47
C PRO A 15 7.19 23.88 5.96
N PRO A 16 7.97 23.85 4.86
CA PRO A 16 8.54 22.62 4.35
C PRO A 16 9.62 22.06 5.30
N LEU A 17 9.64 20.74 5.46
CA LEU A 17 10.64 20.01 6.22
C LEU A 17 11.23 18.87 5.38
N ASP A 18 12.44 19.04 4.86
CA ASP A 18 13.05 18.07 3.93
C ASP A 18 13.28 16.69 4.58
N TRP A 19 13.66 16.64 5.86
CA TRP A 19 13.88 15.39 6.61
C TRP A 19 12.60 14.59 6.88
N ALA A 20 11.41 15.21 6.72
CA ALA A 20 10.14 14.54 6.98
C ALA A 20 9.89 13.41 5.98
N LEU A 21 10.43 13.50 4.75
CA LEU A 21 10.30 12.43 3.77
C LEU A 21 11.01 11.16 4.26
N ASP A 22 12.26 11.28 4.70
CA ASP A 22 13.06 10.15 5.19
C ASP A 22 12.41 9.45 6.38
N VAL A 23 11.79 10.21 7.28
CA VAL A 23 11.04 9.68 8.42
C VAL A 23 9.79 8.93 7.96
N SER A 24 9.01 9.49 7.02
CA SER A 24 7.85 8.81 6.45
C SER A 24 8.25 7.50 5.77
N GLU A 25 9.29 7.52 4.95
CA GLU A 25 9.77 6.32 4.26
C GLU A 25 10.26 5.26 5.24
N SER A 26 10.92 5.66 6.33
CA SER A 26 11.32 4.76 7.41
C SER A 26 10.12 4.10 8.10
N ILE A 27 9.05 4.87 8.35
CA ILE A 27 7.77 4.35 8.87
C ILE A 27 7.15 3.36 7.89
N ILE A 28 7.21 3.65 6.58
CA ILE A 28 6.67 2.75 5.54
C ILE A 28 7.42 1.43 5.51
N ILE A 29 8.76 1.46 5.52
CA ILE A 29 9.58 0.24 5.59
C ILE A 29 9.19 -0.59 6.81
N PHE A 30 9.12 0.05 7.98
CA PHE A 30 8.69 -0.62 9.20
C PHE A 30 7.29 -1.24 9.05
N CYS A 31 6.31 -0.51 8.53
CA CYS A 31 4.94 -0.98 8.30
C CYS A 31 4.89 -2.16 7.31
N ILE A 32 5.66 -2.13 6.21
CA ILE A 32 5.70 -3.21 5.22
C ILE A 32 6.24 -4.49 5.86
N TRP A 33 7.42 -4.43 6.49
CA TRP A 33 8.07 -5.62 7.05
C TRP A 33 7.30 -6.20 8.24
N SER A 34 6.79 -5.34 9.13
CA SER A 34 5.97 -5.78 10.26
C SER A 34 4.64 -6.39 9.80
N THR A 35 3.96 -5.79 8.83
CA THR A 35 2.71 -6.34 8.27
C THR A 35 2.98 -7.67 7.57
N LEU A 36 4.02 -7.76 6.75
CA LEU A 36 4.41 -9.02 6.10
C LEU A 36 4.73 -10.11 7.14
N GLY A 37 5.46 -9.77 8.20
CA GLY A 37 5.73 -10.68 9.32
C GLY A 37 4.45 -11.19 9.97
N LEU A 38 3.48 -10.30 10.26
CA LEU A 38 2.18 -10.68 10.80
C LEU A 38 1.41 -11.60 9.85
N LEU A 39 1.42 -11.33 8.54
CA LEU A 39 0.75 -12.15 7.55
C LEU A 39 1.37 -13.54 7.41
N LEU A 40 2.70 -13.67 7.54
CA LEU A 40 3.39 -14.96 7.45
C LEU A 40 3.10 -15.90 8.63
N ILE A 41 2.77 -15.34 9.80
CA ILE A 41 2.36 -16.08 11.02
C ILE A 41 0.86 -16.46 10.96
N HIS A 42 0.09 -15.89 10.03
CA HIS A 42 -1.33 -16.22 9.91
C HIS A 42 -1.54 -17.66 9.40
N ARG A 43 -2.49 -18.42 9.99
CA ARG A 43 -2.81 -19.82 9.58
C ARG A 43 -3.08 -19.93 8.09
N TYR A 44 -3.80 -18.95 7.54
CA TYR A 44 -4.21 -18.86 6.13
C TYR A 44 -3.34 -17.92 5.30
N ARG A 45 -2.05 -17.79 5.63
CA ARG A 45 -1.10 -16.84 5.03
C ARG A 45 -1.17 -16.73 3.51
N TRP A 46 -1.27 -17.85 2.79
CA TRP A 46 -1.28 -17.85 1.33
C TRP A 46 -2.52 -17.17 0.74
N ILE A 47 -3.69 -17.44 1.32
CA ILE A 47 -4.94 -16.80 0.92
C ILE A 47 -4.86 -15.30 1.20
N VAL A 48 -4.40 -14.91 2.40
CA VAL A 48 -4.32 -13.50 2.78
C VAL A 48 -3.30 -12.74 1.93
N LEU A 49 -2.11 -13.30 1.71
CA LEU A 49 -1.08 -12.71 0.84
C LEU A 49 -1.60 -12.52 -0.58
N GLN A 50 -2.28 -13.53 -1.13
CA GLN A 50 -2.88 -13.45 -2.45
C GLN A 50 -3.91 -12.30 -2.55
N ARG A 51 -4.77 -12.12 -1.53
CA ARG A 51 -5.72 -11.00 -1.46
C ARG A 51 -5.00 -9.64 -1.43
N VAL A 52 -3.98 -9.53 -0.58
CA VAL A 52 -3.19 -8.29 -0.43
C VAL A 52 -2.44 -7.96 -1.71
N PHE A 53 -1.78 -8.92 -2.35
CA PHE A 53 -1.09 -8.72 -3.62
C PHE A 53 -2.04 -8.35 -4.76
N PHE A 54 -3.23 -8.93 -4.81
CA PHE A 54 -4.25 -8.55 -5.79
C PHE A 54 -4.69 -7.09 -5.61
N ILE A 55 -5.02 -6.70 -4.38
CA ILE A 55 -5.42 -5.32 -4.05
C ILE A 55 -4.27 -4.34 -4.39
N MET A 56 -3.04 -4.67 -3.97
CA MET A 56 -1.85 -3.87 -4.29
C MET A 56 -1.65 -3.74 -5.80
N GLY A 57 -1.77 -4.85 -6.55
CA GLY A 57 -1.66 -4.86 -8.00
C GLY A 57 -2.67 -3.94 -8.67
N LEU A 58 -3.94 -3.99 -8.24
CA LEU A 58 -5.00 -3.13 -8.77
C LEU A 58 -4.71 -1.64 -8.47
N LEU A 59 -4.30 -1.32 -7.25
CA LEU A 59 -3.98 0.04 -6.83
C LEU A 59 -2.80 0.60 -7.63
N TYR A 60 -1.68 -0.13 -7.73
CA TYR A 60 -0.48 0.34 -8.43
C TYR A 60 -0.60 0.29 -9.96
N PHE A 61 -1.46 -0.56 -10.51
CA PHE A 61 -1.80 -0.55 -11.93
C PHE A 61 -2.51 0.75 -12.31
N MET A 62 -3.56 1.13 -11.57
CA MET A 62 -4.26 2.40 -11.80
C MET A 62 -3.33 3.61 -11.64
N ARG A 63 -2.38 3.53 -10.70
CA ARG A 63 -1.34 4.55 -10.50
C ARG A 63 -0.41 4.70 -11.69
N SER A 64 0.00 3.59 -12.29
CA SER A 64 0.81 3.60 -13.51
C SER A 64 0.07 4.28 -14.66
N ILE A 65 -1.23 4.03 -14.81
CA ILE A 65 -2.07 4.69 -15.82
C ILE A 65 -2.15 6.20 -15.55
N THR A 66 -2.38 6.65 -14.32
CA THR A 66 -2.51 8.08 -14.02
C THR A 66 -1.21 8.84 -14.27
N MET A 67 -0.06 8.28 -13.90
CA MET A 67 1.26 8.87 -14.20
C MET A 67 1.55 8.92 -15.70
N PHE A 68 1.10 7.93 -16.46
CA PHE A 68 1.25 7.90 -17.92
C PHE A 68 0.42 8.99 -18.59
N VAL A 69 -0.84 9.15 -18.17
CA VAL A 69 -1.78 10.12 -18.75
C VAL A 69 -1.43 11.56 -18.37
N THR A 70 -0.99 11.81 -17.13
CA THR A 70 -0.74 13.17 -16.65
C THR A 70 0.50 13.23 -15.77
N ARG A 71 1.37 14.21 -16.06
CA ARG A 71 2.58 14.50 -15.29
C ARG A 71 2.43 15.87 -14.64
N ILE A 72 2.30 15.89 -13.32
CA ILE A 72 2.16 17.11 -12.52
C ILE A 72 3.55 17.66 -12.14
N PRO A 73 3.73 18.99 -12.07
CA PRO A 73 4.97 19.59 -11.60
C PRO A 73 5.28 19.25 -10.14
N VAL A 74 6.57 19.20 -9.84
CA VAL A 74 7.12 18.88 -8.52
C VAL A 74 6.58 19.84 -7.46
N ALA A 75 6.11 19.30 -6.33
CA ALA A 75 5.63 20.08 -5.19
C ALA A 75 6.78 20.67 -4.34
N SER A 76 7.88 19.93 -4.17
CA SER A 76 9.09 20.41 -3.48
C SER A 76 10.02 21.20 -4.42
N THR A 77 10.65 22.23 -3.89
CA THR A 77 11.66 23.02 -4.63
C THR A 77 13.09 22.50 -4.44
N THR A 78 13.31 21.63 -3.46
CA THR A 78 14.62 21.08 -3.06
C THR A 78 14.87 19.68 -3.62
N TYR A 79 13.84 19.02 -4.17
CA TYR A 79 13.95 17.64 -4.66
C TYR A 79 14.73 17.55 -5.99
N TYR A 80 15.78 16.73 -6.01
CA TYR A 80 16.58 16.54 -7.21
C TYR A 80 15.87 15.64 -8.24
N CYS A 81 15.64 16.19 -9.43
CA CYS A 81 15.05 15.48 -10.55
C CYS A 81 16.09 15.11 -11.62
N SER A 82 16.19 13.81 -11.93
CA SER A 82 17.05 13.30 -12.99
C SER A 82 16.62 13.86 -14.36
N PRO A 83 17.57 14.26 -15.23
CA PRO A 83 17.24 14.80 -16.54
C PRO A 83 16.53 13.77 -17.43
N LYS A 84 15.64 14.25 -18.29
CA LYS A 84 14.98 13.42 -19.31
C LYS A 84 16.05 12.82 -20.23
N ALA A 85 15.94 11.52 -20.50
CA ALA A 85 16.81 10.88 -21.49
C ALA A 85 16.40 11.31 -22.90
N ASN A 86 17.37 11.66 -23.75
CA ASN A 86 17.13 12.05 -25.14
C ASN A 86 16.92 10.84 -26.07
N SER A 87 17.24 9.62 -25.62
CA SER A 87 17.14 8.39 -26.41
C SER A 87 16.40 7.28 -25.65
N THR A 88 15.53 6.56 -26.36
CA THR A 88 14.78 5.39 -25.85
C THR A 88 15.58 4.12 -26.08
N ASN A 89 16.70 3.96 -25.37
CA ASN A 89 17.47 2.73 -25.40
C ASN A 89 16.86 1.69 -24.43
N PRO A 90 16.48 0.48 -24.88
CA PRO A 90 15.90 -0.57 -24.03
C PRO A 90 16.79 -0.91 -22.81
N LEU A 91 18.11 -0.91 -22.99
CA LEU A 91 19.07 -1.18 -21.91
C LEU A 91 19.01 -0.11 -20.80
N LEU A 92 18.83 1.16 -21.20
CA LEU A 92 18.70 2.27 -20.27
C LEU A 92 17.38 2.19 -19.49
N ILE A 93 16.28 1.82 -20.15
CA ILE A 93 14.99 1.60 -19.50
C ILE A 93 15.10 0.47 -18.48
N MET A 94 15.68 -0.67 -18.87
CA MET A 94 15.85 -1.82 -17.98
C MET A 94 16.70 -1.49 -16.75
N LYS A 95 17.80 -0.73 -16.93
CA LYS A 95 18.62 -0.24 -15.81
C LYS A 95 17.82 0.64 -14.84
N ARG A 96 17.00 1.56 -15.35
CA ARG A 96 16.15 2.44 -14.53
C ARG A 96 15.07 1.66 -13.79
N VAL A 97 14.44 0.69 -14.46
CA VAL A 97 13.46 -0.22 -13.82
C VAL A 97 14.13 -1.03 -12.72
N ALA A 98 15.32 -1.59 -12.96
CA ALA A 98 16.06 -2.33 -11.94
C ALA A 98 16.42 -1.46 -10.72
N GLN A 99 16.83 -0.21 -10.94
CA GLN A 99 17.10 0.76 -9.86
C GLN A 99 15.85 1.14 -9.06
N LEU A 100 14.70 1.27 -9.72
CA LEU A 100 13.42 1.52 -9.04
C LEU A 100 12.95 0.32 -8.22
N LEU A 101 13.11 -0.89 -8.77
CA LEU A 101 12.75 -2.13 -8.09
C LEU A 101 13.67 -2.41 -6.88
N SER A 102 14.97 -2.13 -6.97
CA SER A 102 15.90 -2.33 -5.86
C SER A 102 15.59 -1.42 -4.67
N GLY A 103 15.01 -0.24 -4.90
CA GLY A 103 14.56 0.68 -3.86
C GLY A 103 13.14 0.45 -3.35
N PHE A 104 12.40 -0.56 -3.86
CA PHE A 104 10.96 -0.75 -3.59
C PHE A 104 10.10 0.52 -3.80
N GLY A 105 10.59 1.48 -4.60
CA GLY A 105 9.92 2.77 -4.83
C GLY A 105 10.09 3.82 -3.71
N LEU A 106 11.07 3.68 -2.82
CA LEU A 106 11.41 4.66 -1.77
C LEU A 106 12.72 5.41 -2.09
N SER A 107 12.88 6.62 -1.56
CA SER A 107 13.99 7.54 -1.80
C SER A 107 15.18 7.41 -0.83
N ILE A 108 15.07 6.70 0.29
CA ILE A 108 16.06 6.59 1.40
C ILE A 108 17.53 6.43 0.98
N ASN A 109 17.83 5.78 -0.16
CA ASN A 109 19.22 5.59 -0.64
C ASN A 109 19.64 6.54 -1.79
N GLY A 110 18.91 7.63 -2.02
CA GLY A 110 19.16 8.56 -3.14
C GLY A 110 18.93 7.92 -4.52
N GLN A 111 18.32 6.73 -4.57
CA GLN A 111 18.07 5.98 -5.80
C GLN A 111 16.81 6.46 -6.53
N HIS A 112 15.87 7.08 -5.82
CA HIS A 112 14.62 7.59 -6.40
C HIS A 112 14.76 9.03 -6.91
N THR A 113 15.49 9.21 -8.01
CA THR A 113 15.71 10.53 -8.62
C THR A 113 14.67 10.88 -9.70
N PHE A 114 13.59 10.11 -9.82
CA PHE A 114 12.58 10.28 -10.87
C PHE A 114 11.43 11.15 -10.39
N CYS A 115 11.12 12.19 -11.16
CA CYS A 115 10.06 13.15 -10.86
C CYS A 115 8.87 13.00 -11.82
N GLY A 116 7.68 13.35 -11.34
CA GLY A 116 6.41 13.26 -12.08
C GLY A 116 5.38 12.35 -11.43
N ASP A 117 5.73 11.73 -10.30
CA ASP A 117 4.88 10.89 -9.45
C ASP A 117 4.13 11.74 -8.41
N TYR A 118 3.28 12.66 -8.87
CA TYR A 118 2.50 13.58 -8.02
C TYR A 118 1.01 13.50 -8.35
N ILE A 119 0.54 12.34 -8.80
CA ILE A 119 -0.89 12.00 -8.85
C ILE A 119 -1.01 10.64 -8.19
N TYR A 120 -1.87 10.57 -7.16
CA TYR A 120 -2.19 9.33 -6.46
C TYR A 120 -0.97 8.76 -5.69
N SER A 121 -0.84 9.22 -4.44
CA SER A 121 0.34 9.00 -3.58
C SER A 121 0.54 7.54 -3.20
N GLY A 122 1.67 6.94 -3.62
CA GLY A 122 2.04 5.57 -3.26
C GLY A 122 2.36 5.40 -1.77
N HIS A 123 2.98 6.40 -1.15
CA HIS A 123 3.24 6.43 0.29
C HIS A 123 1.94 6.31 1.10
N THR A 124 0.94 7.09 0.73
CA THR A 124 -0.39 7.05 1.34
C THR A 124 -1.07 5.71 1.11
N VAL A 125 -0.97 5.15 -0.10
CA VAL A 125 -1.52 3.81 -0.42
C VAL A 125 -0.94 2.74 0.49
N ILE A 126 0.39 2.68 0.68
CA ILE A 126 1.02 1.67 1.53
C ILE A 126 0.66 1.86 3.00
N LEU A 127 0.71 3.09 3.52
CA LEU A 127 0.40 3.38 4.92
C LEU A 127 -1.05 3.06 5.25
N THR A 128 -1.98 3.43 4.37
CA THR A 128 -3.41 3.16 4.57
C THR A 128 -3.72 1.68 4.41
N LEU A 129 -3.15 1.01 3.40
CA LEU A 129 -3.35 -0.42 3.21
C LEU A 129 -2.77 -1.24 4.36
N SER A 130 -1.57 -0.90 4.87
CA SER A 130 -0.95 -1.59 6.00
C SER A 130 -1.86 -1.57 7.22
N TYR A 131 -2.43 -0.40 7.55
CA TYR A 131 -3.41 -0.27 8.62
C TYR A 131 -4.68 -1.11 8.37
N LEU A 132 -5.26 -1.04 7.17
CA LEU A 132 -6.48 -1.79 6.83
C LEU A 132 -6.27 -3.31 6.90
N VAL A 133 -5.14 -3.80 6.39
CA VAL A 133 -4.76 -5.22 6.43
C VAL A 133 -4.59 -5.69 7.87
N VAL A 134 -3.86 -4.93 8.70
CA VAL A 134 -3.69 -5.29 10.11
C VAL A 134 -5.04 -5.29 10.82
N ARG A 135 -5.90 -4.30 10.60
CA ARG A 135 -7.22 -4.24 11.25
C ARG A 135 -8.16 -5.39 10.84
N GLU A 136 -8.08 -5.84 9.59
CA GLU A 136 -8.93 -6.92 9.07
C GLU A 136 -8.46 -8.30 9.51
N TYR A 137 -7.16 -8.59 9.39
CA TYR A 137 -6.63 -9.95 9.59
C TYR A 137 -6.14 -10.22 11.02
N SER A 138 -5.90 -9.20 11.84
CA SER A 138 -5.50 -9.40 13.24
C SER A 138 -6.68 -9.54 14.21
N PRO A 139 -6.50 -10.22 15.36
CA PRO A 139 -7.59 -10.47 16.30
C PRO A 139 -8.14 -9.16 16.89
N GLN A 140 -9.46 -9.06 17.04
CA GLN A 140 -10.13 -7.85 17.57
C GLN A 140 -9.71 -7.46 18.99
N ARG A 141 -9.14 -8.41 19.74
CA ARG A 141 -8.63 -8.18 21.10
C ARG A 141 -7.37 -7.30 21.11
N CYS A 142 -6.61 -7.26 20.01
CA CYS A 142 -5.35 -6.53 19.89
C CYS A 142 -5.57 -5.04 19.56
N LYS A 143 -6.37 -4.32 20.37
CA LYS A 143 -6.71 -2.90 20.14
C LYS A 143 -5.48 -1.99 20.07
N TYR A 144 -4.46 -2.27 20.88
CA TYR A 144 -3.21 -1.51 20.88
C TYR A 144 -2.47 -1.63 19.55
N LEU A 145 -2.45 -2.81 18.94
CA LEU A 145 -1.84 -3.02 17.62
C LEU A 145 -2.55 -2.15 16.58
N HIS A 146 -3.89 -2.15 16.57
CA HIS A 146 -4.68 -1.33 15.64
C HIS A 146 -4.43 0.16 15.85
N LEU A 147 -4.32 0.60 17.09
CA LEU A 147 -4.03 2.00 17.43
C LEU A 147 -2.63 2.39 16.97
N VAL A 148 -1.61 1.55 17.19
CA VAL A 148 -0.24 1.80 16.73
C VAL A 148 -0.20 1.98 15.21
N TYR A 149 -0.83 1.07 14.45
CA TYR A 149 -0.86 1.20 12.99
C TYR A 149 -1.66 2.42 12.51
N LEU A 150 -2.73 2.81 13.22
CA LEU A 150 -3.46 4.03 12.92
C LEU A 150 -2.56 5.26 13.11
N VAL A 151 -1.86 5.34 14.24
CA VAL A 151 -0.95 6.46 14.54
C VAL A 151 0.20 6.51 13.52
N LEU A 152 0.84 5.37 13.23
CA LEU A 152 1.91 5.30 12.22
C LEU A 152 1.42 5.74 10.84
N SER A 153 0.21 5.33 10.45
CA SER A 153 -0.38 5.72 9.17
C SER A 153 -0.62 7.23 9.09
N VAL A 154 -1.24 7.82 10.13
CA VAL A 154 -1.50 9.27 10.20
C VAL A 154 -0.21 10.06 10.24
N VAL A 155 0.75 9.68 11.09
CA VAL A 155 2.05 10.36 11.21
C VAL A 155 2.82 10.28 9.90
N GLY A 156 2.89 9.10 9.27
CA GLY A 156 3.56 8.95 7.98
C GLY A 156 2.95 9.85 6.89
N ILE A 157 1.62 9.89 6.78
CA ILE A 157 0.93 10.76 5.82
C ILE A 157 1.21 12.24 6.08
N LEU A 158 1.19 12.68 7.35
CA LEU A 158 1.52 14.06 7.70
C LEU A 158 2.97 14.41 7.33
N MET A 159 3.91 13.49 7.55
CA MET A 159 5.32 13.68 7.21
C MET A 159 5.53 13.78 5.69
N VAL A 160 4.79 13.01 4.87
CA VAL A 160 4.77 13.16 3.40
C VAL A 160 4.31 14.56 2.96
N LEU A 161 3.30 15.11 3.62
CA LEU A 161 2.79 16.45 3.31
C LEU A 161 3.79 17.54 3.74
N LEU A 162 4.38 17.41 4.93
CA LEU A 162 5.38 18.34 5.45
C LEU A 162 6.65 18.39 4.59
N SER A 163 7.04 17.27 3.99
CA SER A 163 8.18 17.23 3.05
C SER A 163 7.85 17.80 1.68
N ARG A 164 6.60 18.24 1.45
CA ARG A 164 6.07 18.60 0.13
C ARG A 164 6.34 17.50 -0.91
N GLY A 165 6.30 16.24 -0.48
CA GLY A 165 6.54 15.08 -1.33
C GLY A 165 5.35 14.75 -2.23
N HIS A 166 4.15 15.12 -1.81
CA HIS A 166 2.91 14.99 -2.57
C HIS A 166 1.96 16.13 -2.24
N TYR A 167 1.07 16.48 -3.18
CA TYR A 167 0.00 17.44 -2.91
C TYR A 167 -1.04 16.81 -1.96
N THR A 168 -1.76 17.64 -1.22
CA THR A 168 -2.86 17.19 -0.36
C THR A 168 -3.92 16.41 -1.13
N VAL A 169 -4.23 16.85 -2.35
CA VAL A 169 -5.17 16.16 -3.23
C VAL A 169 -4.72 14.73 -3.53
N ASP A 170 -3.41 14.48 -3.67
CA ASP A 170 -2.87 13.14 -3.94
C ASP A 170 -3.06 12.20 -2.75
N VAL A 171 -2.91 12.74 -1.55
CA VAL A 171 -3.14 12.02 -0.29
C VAL A 171 -4.62 11.69 -0.14
N VAL A 172 -5.51 12.66 -0.38
CA VAL A 172 -6.97 12.45 -0.30
C VAL A 172 -7.43 11.40 -1.31
N ILE A 173 -6.99 11.50 -2.57
CA ILE A 173 -7.30 10.50 -3.61
C ILE A 173 -6.70 9.14 -3.23
N GLY A 174 -5.46 9.11 -2.76
CA GLY A 174 -4.77 7.90 -2.30
C GLY A 174 -5.55 7.15 -1.23
N TYR A 175 -5.94 7.85 -0.17
CA TYR A 175 -6.77 7.32 0.90
C TYR A 175 -8.15 6.83 0.40
N TYR A 176 -8.82 7.64 -0.43
CA TYR A 176 -10.15 7.32 -0.94
C TYR A 176 -10.12 6.06 -1.81
N VAL A 177 -9.23 5.98 -2.80
CA VAL A 177 -9.16 4.83 -3.71
C VAL A 177 -8.74 3.57 -2.95
N THR A 178 -7.75 3.67 -2.05
CA THR A 178 -7.27 2.50 -1.28
C THR A 178 -8.36 1.91 -0.41
N SER A 179 -9.07 2.75 0.37
CA SER A 179 -10.16 2.28 1.24
C SER A 179 -11.33 1.69 0.44
N ARG A 180 -11.72 2.32 -0.68
CA ARG A 180 -12.81 1.83 -1.54
C ARG A 180 -12.47 0.50 -2.18
N VAL A 181 -11.29 0.35 -2.79
CA VAL A 181 -10.86 -0.92 -3.39
C VAL A 181 -10.79 -2.00 -2.33
N PHE A 182 -10.21 -1.71 -1.15
CA PHE A 182 -10.11 -2.67 -0.06
C PHE A 182 -11.49 -3.17 0.40
N TRP A 183 -12.45 -2.28 0.65
CA TRP A 183 -13.78 -2.67 1.11
C TRP A 183 -14.61 -3.34 0.02
N ILE A 184 -14.55 -2.88 -1.23
CA ILE A 184 -15.20 -3.55 -2.37
C ILE A 184 -14.68 -4.98 -2.49
N TYR A 185 -13.35 -5.16 -2.46
CA TYR A 185 -12.73 -6.47 -2.53
C TYR A 185 -13.21 -7.41 -1.42
N HIS A 186 -13.16 -6.98 -0.16
CA HIS A 186 -13.58 -7.82 0.97
C HIS A 186 -15.09 -8.07 0.97
N THR A 187 -15.90 -7.12 0.51
CA THR A 187 -17.35 -7.30 0.34
C THR A 187 -17.66 -8.38 -0.69
N LEU A 188 -16.96 -8.39 -1.83
CA LEU A 188 -17.08 -9.46 -2.82
C LEU A 188 -16.55 -10.80 -2.30
N ALA A 189 -15.42 -10.78 -1.60
CA ALA A 189 -14.75 -11.99 -1.12
C ALA A 189 -15.53 -12.70 0.00
N ASN A 190 -16.23 -11.94 0.84
CA ASN A 190 -16.92 -12.47 2.01
C ASN A 190 -18.39 -12.83 1.76
N ASN A 191 -18.99 -12.39 0.63
CA ASN A 191 -20.37 -12.70 0.27
C ASN A 191 -20.43 -13.63 -0.94
N MET A 192 -20.82 -14.89 -0.73
CA MET A 192 -20.92 -15.89 -1.81
C MET A 192 -21.84 -15.44 -2.95
N ALA A 193 -22.95 -14.75 -2.65
CA ALA A 193 -23.89 -14.24 -3.66
C ALA A 193 -23.25 -13.22 -4.62
N LEU A 194 -22.21 -12.50 -4.18
CA LEU A 194 -21.50 -11.52 -5.01
C LEU A 194 -20.33 -12.12 -5.81
N LYS A 195 -19.98 -13.39 -5.57
CA LYS A 195 -18.99 -14.16 -6.35
C LYS A 195 -19.58 -14.75 -7.64
N VAL A 196 -20.80 -14.37 -8.00
CA VAL A 196 -21.45 -14.79 -9.24
C VAL A 196 -21.82 -13.54 -10.05
N ALA A 197 -21.60 -13.60 -11.36
CA ALA A 197 -22.09 -12.57 -12.27
C ALA A 197 -23.62 -12.65 -12.33
N SER A 198 -24.29 -11.58 -11.93
CA SER A 198 -25.74 -11.48 -11.88
C SER A 198 -26.17 -10.12 -12.40
N GLN A 199 -27.39 -10.03 -12.94
CA GLN A 199 -28.01 -8.77 -13.40
C GLN A 199 -27.96 -7.67 -12.31
N ASN A 200 -28.11 -8.06 -11.04
CA ASN A 200 -28.12 -7.15 -9.90
C ASN A 200 -26.73 -6.86 -9.31
N ASN A 201 -25.69 -7.58 -9.75
CA ASN A 201 -24.33 -7.40 -9.27
C ASN A 201 -23.55 -6.47 -10.19
N TYR A 202 -23.70 -5.16 -10.03
CA TYR A 202 -22.98 -4.19 -10.86
C TYR A 202 -21.46 -4.28 -10.74
N LEU A 203 -20.96 -4.75 -9.59
CA LEU A 203 -19.52 -4.96 -9.39
C LEU A 203 -18.96 -6.05 -10.31
N SER A 204 -19.79 -6.99 -10.78
CA SER A 204 -19.37 -8.02 -11.73
C SER A 204 -19.01 -7.46 -13.11
N ARG A 205 -19.39 -6.20 -13.41
CA ARG A 205 -19.04 -5.50 -14.66
C ARG A 205 -17.64 -4.86 -14.61
N SER A 206 -16.98 -4.89 -13.46
CA SER A 206 -15.63 -4.34 -13.32
C SER A 206 -14.63 -5.16 -14.14
N TRP A 207 -13.70 -4.49 -14.84
CA TRP A 207 -12.72 -5.16 -15.71
C TRP A 207 -11.82 -6.18 -14.97
N TRP A 208 -11.59 -5.97 -13.68
CA TRP A 208 -10.78 -6.85 -12.83
C TRP A 208 -11.59 -8.00 -12.19
N PHE A 209 -12.90 -8.06 -12.39
CA PHE A 209 -13.78 -9.04 -11.73
C PHE A 209 -13.44 -10.49 -12.12
N SER A 210 -13.11 -10.74 -13.39
CA SER A 210 -12.70 -12.08 -13.84
C SER A 210 -11.43 -12.58 -13.13
N LEU A 211 -10.46 -11.68 -12.91
CA LEU A 211 -9.25 -11.99 -12.16
C LEU A 211 -9.57 -12.24 -10.68
N PHE A 212 -10.48 -11.43 -10.11
CA PHE A 212 -10.97 -11.65 -8.74
C PHE A 212 -11.58 -13.05 -8.57
N LEU A 213 -12.45 -13.48 -9.49
CA LEU A 213 -13.05 -14.82 -9.45
C LEU A 213 -12.02 -15.94 -9.55
N TYR A 214 -11.00 -15.78 -10.41
CA TYR A 214 -9.91 -16.74 -10.54
C TYR A 214 -9.17 -16.94 -9.21
N PHE A 215 -8.81 -15.84 -8.56
CA PHE A 215 -8.09 -15.87 -7.29
C PHE A 215 -8.96 -16.36 -6.11
N GLU A 216 -10.24 -16.02 -6.08
CA GLU A 216 -11.15 -16.36 -4.97
C GLU A 216 -11.95 -17.66 -5.17
N LYS A 217 -11.68 -18.42 -6.24
CA LYS A 217 -12.42 -19.65 -6.60
C LYS A 217 -12.47 -20.69 -5.49
N ASN A 218 -11.37 -20.85 -4.75
CA ASN A 218 -11.22 -21.89 -3.73
C ASN A 218 -11.54 -21.40 -2.31
N VAL A 219 -12.01 -20.16 -2.15
CA VAL A 219 -12.21 -19.53 -0.84
C VAL A 219 -13.69 -19.32 -0.59
N GLY A 220 -14.25 -20.07 0.36
CA GLY A 220 -15.70 -20.10 0.62
C GLY A 220 -16.26 -18.89 1.39
N GLY A 221 -15.45 -17.99 1.93
CA GLY A 221 -15.99 -16.84 2.69
C GLY A 221 -14.96 -16.11 3.55
N VAL A 222 -15.42 -15.64 4.71
CA VAL A 222 -14.60 -14.89 5.67
C VAL A 222 -13.46 -15.76 6.18
N VAL A 223 -12.24 -15.26 6.04
CA VAL A 223 -11.05 -15.92 6.56
C VAL A 223 -11.00 -15.70 8.08
N PRO A 224 -10.94 -16.77 8.91
CA PRO A 224 -10.89 -16.61 10.35
C PRO A 224 -9.53 -16.04 10.79
N ARG A 225 -9.56 -15.18 11.81
CA ARG A 225 -8.41 -14.43 12.35
C ARG A 225 -7.56 -15.31 13.28
N GLN A 226 -6.99 -16.38 12.73
CA GLN A 226 -6.21 -17.37 13.48
C GLN A 226 -4.73 -17.28 13.14
N TYR A 227 -3.90 -17.17 14.17
CA TYR A 227 -2.45 -17.11 14.06
C TYR A 227 -1.85 -18.42 14.53
N GLU A 228 -0.87 -18.93 13.79
CA GLU A 228 -0.10 -20.09 14.19
C GLU A 228 1.37 -19.75 14.25
N TRP A 229 1.99 -20.15 15.35
CA TRP A 229 3.42 -19.98 15.50
C TRP A 229 4.14 -20.92 14.52
N PRO A 230 4.96 -20.41 13.58
CA PRO A 230 5.57 -21.23 12.54
C PRO A 230 6.71 -22.13 13.04
N LEU A 231 7.21 -21.90 14.26
CA LEU A 231 8.25 -22.71 14.87
C LEU A 231 7.64 -23.75 15.81
N PRO A 232 8.14 -24.99 15.86
CA PRO A 232 7.77 -25.90 16.93
C PRO A 232 8.25 -25.29 18.26
N TRP A 233 7.32 -24.94 19.15
CA TRP A 233 7.68 -24.53 20.52
C TRP A 233 8.58 -25.61 21.13
N PRO A 234 9.68 -25.26 21.83
CA PRO A 234 10.45 -26.25 22.55
C PRO A 234 9.50 -26.93 23.54
N ARG A 235 9.27 -28.25 23.35
CA ARG A 235 8.37 -29.10 24.15
C ARG A 235 8.59 -29.06 25.67
N ARG A 236 9.58 -28.33 26.16
CA ARG A 236 9.89 -28.12 27.59
C ARG A 236 8.90 -27.23 28.34
N TRP A 237 8.05 -26.45 27.65
CA TRP A 237 7.17 -25.46 28.30
C TRP A 237 5.68 -25.78 28.16
N LEU A 238 5.31 -26.95 27.65
CA LEU A 238 3.93 -27.42 27.70
C LEU A 238 3.67 -28.02 29.10
N PRO A 239 2.69 -27.51 29.88
CA PRO A 239 2.24 -28.23 31.05
C PRO A 239 1.75 -29.61 30.59
N ARG A 240 2.26 -30.68 31.22
CA ARG A 240 1.75 -32.04 31.04
C ARG A 240 0.26 -32.05 31.43
N THR A 241 -0.62 -31.84 30.47
CA THR A 241 -2.03 -32.19 30.63
C THR A 241 -2.08 -33.72 30.61
N ARG A 242 -2.23 -34.29 31.82
CA ARG A 242 -2.48 -35.71 32.02
C ARG A 242 -3.92 -35.94 31.55
N ILE A 243 -4.07 -36.53 30.35
CA ILE A 243 -5.36 -37.07 29.89
C ILE A 243 -5.52 -38.40 30.62
N SER A 244 -6.45 -38.44 31.57
CA SER A 244 -7.07 -39.66 32.12
C SER A 244 -8.37 -39.92 31.36
#